data_AF-A0A521Q953-F1
#
_entry.id   AF-A0A521Q953-F1
#
_cell.length_a   1.000
_cell.length_b   1.000
_cell.length_c   1.000
_cell.angle_alpha   90.00
_cell.angle_beta   90.00
_cell.angle_gamma   90.00
#
_symmetry.space_group_name_H-M   'P 1'
#
loop_
_entity.id
_entity.type
_entity.pdbx_description
1 polymer ?
#
loop_
_entity_poly.entity_id
_entity_poly.type
_entity_poly.pdbx_seq_one_letter_code
_entity_poly.pdbx_strand_id
1 'polypeptide(L)'
;MNQHRVDHSESVKWTPNVSLTATKRDIAGLIERLHFDLPEGLIWLDQSRVTLLHASWLAQLRSELLPLLGYHQARALITRLGYSAGCRDAKASLERNPAQSWEEMLLTGGQMHTLHGMVAAAVINIDLDENRRRCHIEFVWKNSIERIGDDERRFHNSESGCWMTVGYAAGFLTTCYGAPVHFRELACCSGGHDHCSGIAKFADQWSDSTEDMVYYSALQMSEDDATTATGPISLQPELLLQAHNASGIVVGRSTAFNAVQHKVNQVADTRATVLLLGESGVGKSVFARQIHDRSPRSENPFVEINCAAIPENLLEAELFGVEKGAFTGAGATRPGRFEEANGGSIFLDEIGTLSLSSQGKLLRVLQNHKFERLGSNKTLQADVRA
;
A
#
# COMPACT_ATOMS: atom_id res chain seq x y z
N MET A 1 16.54 29.84 11.45
CA MET A 1 17.35 29.14 12.46
C MET A 1 16.44 28.88 13.65
N ASN A 2 16.43 27.65 14.17
CA ASN A 2 15.54 27.05 15.18
C ASN A 2 14.40 26.17 14.63
N GLN A 3 14.81 24.97 14.20
CA GLN A 3 13.98 23.75 14.18
C GLN A 3 13.77 23.30 15.63
N HIS A 4 12.50 23.14 16.04
CA HIS A 4 12.15 22.42 17.26
C HIS A 4 12.27 20.92 16.99
N ARG A 5 13.34 20.33 17.54
CA ARG A 5 13.61 18.90 17.58
C ARG A 5 12.68 18.28 18.63
N VAL A 6 11.79 17.38 18.21
CA VAL A 6 11.00 16.53 19.12
C VAL A 6 11.97 15.66 19.91
N ASP A 7 11.86 15.69 21.24
CA ASP A 7 12.75 15.00 22.17
C ASP A 7 12.37 13.50 22.21
N HIS A 8 13.19 12.65 21.58
CA HIS A 8 13.00 11.20 21.50
C HIS A 8 13.58 10.44 22.72
N SER A 9 13.63 11.04 23.91
CA SER A 9 14.43 10.54 25.03
C SER A 9 13.70 9.80 26.16
N GLU A 10 12.47 9.31 25.95
CA GLU A 10 11.88 8.28 26.84
C GLU A 10 12.21 6.87 26.32
N SER A 11 13.48 6.47 26.46
CA SER A 11 13.86 5.08 26.24
C SER A 11 13.27 4.20 27.36
N VAL A 12 12.23 3.45 27.04
CA VAL A 12 11.67 2.40 27.91
C VAL A 12 12.80 1.43 28.29
N LYS A 13 13.19 1.41 29.58
CA LYS A 13 14.19 0.45 30.09
C LYS A 13 13.57 -0.95 30.12
N TRP A 14 13.87 -1.73 29.10
CA TRP A 14 13.44 -3.12 28.96
C TRP A 14 14.20 -4.04 29.92
N THR A 15 13.48 -4.90 30.65
CA THR A 15 14.07 -6.05 31.33
C THR A 15 13.60 -7.34 30.64
N PRO A 16 14.48 -8.34 30.41
CA PRO A 16 14.20 -9.51 29.57
C PRO A 16 13.12 -10.47 30.07
N ASN A 17 12.66 -10.28 31.31
CA ASN A 17 11.78 -11.21 32.02
C ASN A 17 10.35 -10.66 32.16
N VAL A 18 9.77 -10.11 31.09
CA VAL A 18 8.30 -9.94 31.05
C VAL A 18 7.69 -11.32 30.85
N SER A 19 7.40 -11.96 31.98
CA SER A 19 6.63 -13.19 32.03
C SER A 19 5.30 -12.96 31.29
N LEU A 20 5.01 -13.76 30.26
CA LEU A 20 3.72 -13.85 29.55
C LEU A 20 2.56 -14.33 30.47
N THR A 21 2.71 -14.19 31.79
CA THR A 21 1.80 -14.74 32.80
C THR A 21 0.40 -14.15 32.74
N ALA A 22 0.19 -13.00 32.09
CA ALA A 22 -1.14 -12.42 31.95
C ALA A 22 -2.01 -13.10 30.88
N THR A 23 -1.42 -13.73 29.84
CA THR A 23 -2.18 -14.45 28.79
C THR A 23 -2.44 -15.92 29.12
N LYS A 24 -1.91 -16.41 30.25
CA LYS A 24 -2.18 -17.76 30.78
C LYS A 24 -3.47 -17.85 31.60
N ARG A 25 -4.36 -16.85 31.56
CA ARG A 25 -5.77 -17.10 31.90
C ARG A 25 -6.40 -17.92 30.77
N ASP A 26 -7.27 -18.83 31.18
CA ASP A 26 -7.78 -19.96 30.41
C ASP A 26 -8.43 -19.56 29.07
N ILE A 27 -7.67 -19.61 27.97
CA ILE A 27 -8.20 -19.46 26.60
C ILE A 27 -9.24 -20.56 26.29
N ALA A 28 -9.26 -21.67 27.04
CA ALA A 28 -10.20 -22.77 26.81
C ALA A 28 -11.66 -22.28 26.81
N GLY A 29 -12.03 -21.40 27.75
CA GLY A 29 -13.37 -20.82 27.80
C GLY A 29 -13.73 -19.95 26.59
N LEU A 30 -12.74 -19.44 25.86
CA LEU A 30 -12.97 -18.74 24.59
C LEU A 30 -13.03 -19.69 23.40
N ILE A 31 -12.25 -20.77 23.41
CA ILE A 31 -12.30 -21.81 22.37
C ILE A 31 -13.67 -22.48 22.35
N GLU A 32 -14.29 -22.69 23.51
CA GLU A 32 -15.66 -23.21 23.63
C GLU A 32 -16.72 -22.32 22.94
N ARG A 33 -16.37 -21.06 22.64
CA ARG A 33 -17.25 -20.11 21.90
C ARG A 33 -17.18 -20.32 20.39
N LEU A 34 -16.17 -21.05 19.90
CA LEU A 34 -15.93 -21.28 18.49
C LEU A 34 -16.60 -22.60 18.07
N HIS A 35 -17.66 -22.50 17.28
CA HIS A 35 -18.43 -23.63 16.79
C HIS A 35 -18.25 -23.81 15.27
N PHE A 36 -17.89 -25.02 14.87
CA PHE A 36 -17.73 -25.39 13.46
C PHE A 36 -18.89 -26.27 13.01
N ASP A 37 -19.70 -25.76 12.09
CA ASP A 37 -20.71 -26.54 11.37
C ASP A 37 -20.23 -26.72 9.93
N LEU A 38 -19.27 -27.62 9.77
CA LEU A 38 -18.58 -27.85 8.50
C LEU A 38 -19.50 -28.40 7.39
N PRO A 39 -20.48 -29.29 7.65
CA PRO A 39 -21.44 -29.71 6.63
C PRO A 39 -22.20 -28.55 5.98
N GLU A 40 -22.56 -27.52 6.77
CA GLU A 40 -23.25 -26.32 6.30
C GLU A 40 -22.27 -25.18 5.89
N GLY A 41 -20.96 -25.38 6.03
CA GLY A 41 -19.94 -24.38 5.71
C GLY A 41 -19.98 -23.15 6.62
N LEU A 42 -20.37 -23.32 7.88
CA LEU A 42 -20.49 -22.24 8.86
C LEU A 42 -19.45 -22.36 9.97
N ILE A 43 -18.89 -21.23 10.35
CA ILE A 43 -18.06 -21.09 11.54
C ILE A 43 -18.65 -19.95 12.36
N TRP A 44 -18.87 -20.20 13.64
CA TRP A 44 -19.51 -19.26 14.55
C TRP A 44 -18.57 -18.96 15.72
N LEU A 45 -18.51 -17.70 16.10
CA LEU A 45 -17.96 -17.25 17.36
C LEU A 45 -19.10 -16.61 18.16
N ASP A 46 -19.59 -17.33 19.17
CA ASP A 46 -20.90 -17.09 19.79
C ASP A 46 -22.02 -16.98 18.72
N GLN A 47 -22.63 -15.79 18.61
CA GLN A 47 -23.72 -15.50 17.66
C GLN A 47 -23.23 -14.86 16.36
N SER A 48 -21.92 -14.65 16.21
CA SER A 48 -21.34 -14.02 15.02
C SER A 48 -20.82 -15.07 14.05
N ARG A 49 -21.23 -14.98 12.80
CA ARG A 49 -20.62 -15.78 11.73
C ARG A 49 -19.21 -15.25 11.47
N VAL A 50 -18.23 -16.15 11.47
CA VAL A 50 -16.83 -15.87 11.16
C VAL A 50 -16.38 -16.71 9.98
N THR A 51 -15.19 -16.42 9.45
CA THR A 51 -14.61 -17.12 8.30
C THR A 51 -13.12 -17.27 8.52
N LEU A 52 -12.57 -18.42 8.12
CA LEU A 52 -11.14 -18.66 8.10
C LEU A 52 -10.57 -18.26 6.74
N LEU A 53 -9.60 -17.35 6.76
CA LEU A 53 -8.88 -16.89 5.58
C LEU A 53 -7.38 -17.14 5.76
N HIS A 54 -6.66 -17.36 4.66
CA HIS A 54 -5.21 -17.41 4.70
C HIS A 54 -4.66 -16.03 5.13
N ALA A 55 -3.65 -16.03 6.00
CA ALA A 55 -3.01 -14.80 6.47
C ALA A 55 -2.48 -13.91 5.33
N SER A 56 -2.07 -14.51 4.20
CA SER A 56 -1.62 -13.80 3.00
C SER A 56 -2.69 -12.88 2.38
N TRP A 57 -3.97 -13.13 2.63
CA TRP A 57 -5.07 -12.28 2.13
C TRP A 57 -4.90 -10.83 2.55
N LEU A 58 -4.49 -10.56 3.80
CA LEU A 58 -4.35 -9.20 4.28
C LEU A 58 -3.16 -8.48 3.62
N ALA A 59 -2.07 -9.21 3.38
CA ALA A 59 -0.92 -8.67 2.65
C ALA A 59 -1.27 -8.34 1.19
N GLN A 60 -2.08 -9.18 0.56
CA GLN A 60 -2.56 -9.01 -0.81
C GLN A 60 -3.60 -7.87 -0.89
N LEU A 61 -4.54 -7.79 0.05
CA LEU A 61 -5.45 -6.65 0.15
C LEU A 61 -4.68 -5.33 0.27
N ARG A 62 -3.63 -5.28 1.10
CA ARG A 62 -2.78 -4.10 1.23
C ARG A 62 -2.00 -3.78 -0.04
N SER A 63 -1.57 -4.79 -0.80
CA SER A 63 -0.88 -4.58 -2.08
C SER A 63 -1.76 -3.91 -3.12
N GLU A 64 -3.06 -4.22 -3.11
CA GLU A 64 -4.03 -3.62 -4.01
C GLU A 64 -4.50 -2.24 -3.52
N LEU A 65 -4.78 -2.09 -2.23
CA LEU A 65 -5.32 -0.84 -1.69
C LEU A 65 -4.31 0.31 -1.67
N LEU A 66 -3.03 0.03 -1.42
CA LEU A 66 -2.02 1.08 -1.30
C LEU A 66 -1.82 1.88 -2.59
N PRO A 67 -1.66 1.26 -3.78
CA PRO A 67 -1.60 1.99 -5.04
C PRO A 67 -2.90 2.70 -5.40
N LEU A 68 -4.06 2.12 -5.05
CA LEU A 68 -5.37 2.67 -5.43
C LEU A 68 -5.78 3.88 -4.59
N LEU A 69 -5.54 3.84 -3.29
CA LEU A 69 -6.05 4.83 -2.33
C LEU A 69 -4.97 5.74 -1.78
N GLY A 70 -3.70 5.37 -1.91
CA GLY A 70 -2.61 5.98 -1.17
C GLY A 70 -2.56 5.50 0.29
N TYR A 71 -1.44 5.82 0.95
CA TYR A 71 -1.11 5.32 2.28
C TYR A 71 -2.15 5.68 3.36
N HIS A 72 -2.47 6.97 3.50
CA HIS A 72 -3.32 7.45 4.60
C HIS A 72 -4.75 6.90 4.50
N GLN A 73 -5.31 6.85 3.30
CA GLN A 73 -6.66 6.35 3.05
C GLN A 73 -6.74 4.83 3.22
N ALA A 74 -5.74 4.08 2.73
CA ALA A 74 -5.66 2.63 2.93
C ALA A 74 -5.51 2.29 4.42
N ARG A 75 -4.62 3.01 5.14
CA ARG A 75 -4.45 2.87 6.59
C ARG A 75 -5.75 3.17 7.32
N ALA A 76 -6.43 4.28 7.02
CA ALA A 76 -7.69 4.65 7.66
C ALA A 76 -8.77 3.59 7.41
N LEU A 77 -8.90 3.10 6.18
CA LEU A 77 -9.87 2.06 5.83
C LEU A 77 -9.63 0.77 6.64
N ILE A 78 -8.40 0.26 6.62
CA ILE A 78 -8.04 -0.98 7.32
C ILE A 78 -8.18 -0.83 8.85
N THR A 79 -7.78 0.33 9.39
CA THR A 79 -7.93 0.65 10.82
C THR A 79 -9.41 0.63 11.23
N ARG A 80 -10.30 1.23 10.43
CA ARG A 80 -11.76 1.21 10.70
C ARG A 80 -12.38 -0.18 10.62
N LEU A 81 -11.93 -1.02 9.69
CA LEU A 81 -12.37 -2.41 9.61
C LEU A 81 -12.03 -3.16 10.90
N GLY A 82 -10.79 -3.00 11.39
CA GLY A 82 -10.38 -3.51 12.70
C GLY A 82 -11.23 -2.95 13.83
N TYR A 83 -11.40 -1.62 13.88
CA TYR A 83 -12.18 -0.92 14.92
C TYR A 83 -13.61 -1.45 15.02
N SER A 84 -14.29 -1.61 13.89
CA SER A 84 -15.65 -2.17 13.84
C SER A 84 -15.71 -3.60 14.37
N ALA A 85 -14.72 -4.44 14.03
CA ALA A 85 -14.62 -5.80 14.55
C ALA A 85 -14.39 -5.81 16.08
N GLY A 86 -13.47 -5.00 16.58
CA GLY A 86 -13.21 -4.88 18.02
C GLY A 86 -14.44 -4.41 18.80
N CYS A 87 -15.17 -3.42 18.27
CA CYS A 87 -16.43 -2.96 18.86
C CYS A 87 -17.48 -4.07 18.94
N ARG A 88 -17.58 -4.92 17.92
CA ARG A 88 -18.54 -6.03 17.89
C ARG A 88 -18.21 -7.07 18.96
N ASP A 89 -16.95 -7.45 19.07
CA ASP A 89 -16.52 -8.45 20.04
C ASP A 89 -16.61 -7.94 21.49
N ALA A 90 -16.32 -6.65 21.71
CA ALA A 90 -16.51 -6.02 23.01
C ALA A 90 -17.97 -6.05 23.45
N LYS A 91 -18.93 -5.73 22.55
CA LYS A 91 -20.37 -5.83 22.86
C LYS A 91 -20.76 -7.25 23.25
N ALA A 92 -20.37 -8.25 22.45
CA ALA A 92 -20.65 -9.65 22.75
C ALA A 92 -20.03 -10.09 24.10
N SER A 93 -18.82 -9.61 24.41
CA SER A 93 -18.17 -9.89 25.69
C SER A 93 -18.90 -9.26 26.87
N LEU A 94 -19.34 -8.00 26.74
CA LEU A 94 -20.08 -7.27 27.77
C LEU A 94 -21.47 -7.86 28.03
N GLU A 95 -22.18 -8.27 26.98
CA GLU A 95 -23.50 -8.91 27.09
C GLU A 95 -23.42 -10.23 27.89
N ARG A 96 -22.33 -10.98 27.72
CA ARG A 96 -22.13 -12.27 28.39
C ARG A 96 -21.70 -12.13 29.85
N ASN A 97 -20.82 -11.19 30.15
CA ASN A 97 -20.38 -10.92 31.51
C ASN A 97 -20.40 -9.42 31.82
N PRO A 98 -21.58 -8.84 32.15
CA PRO A 98 -21.71 -7.41 32.43
C PRO A 98 -20.94 -6.95 33.67
N ALA A 99 -20.64 -7.88 34.59
CA ALA A 99 -20.00 -7.58 35.87
C ALA A 99 -18.47 -7.75 35.86
N GLN A 100 -17.87 -8.04 34.69
CA GLN A 100 -16.43 -8.21 34.58
C GLN A 100 -15.68 -6.91 34.92
N SER A 101 -14.55 -7.05 35.60
CA SER A 101 -13.67 -5.92 35.92
C SER A 101 -12.98 -5.35 34.67
N TRP A 102 -12.49 -4.12 34.74
CA TRP A 102 -11.76 -3.48 33.63
C TRP A 102 -10.51 -4.27 33.20
N GLU A 103 -9.77 -4.80 34.17
CA GLU A 103 -8.62 -5.66 33.91
C GLU A 103 -9.04 -6.93 33.16
N GLU A 104 -10.16 -7.54 33.55
CA GLU A 104 -10.72 -8.70 32.86
C GLU A 104 -11.13 -8.36 31.43
N MET A 105 -11.77 -7.21 31.20
CA MET A 105 -12.12 -6.75 29.84
C MET A 105 -10.88 -6.64 28.95
N LEU A 106 -9.82 -5.99 29.44
CA LEU A 106 -8.57 -5.83 28.71
C LEU A 106 -7.94 -7.18 28.36
N LEU A 107 -7.91 -8.10 29.32
CA LEU A 107 -7.40 -9.46 29.12
C LEU A 107 -8.26 -10.22 28.10
N THR A 108 -9.59 -10.15 28.21
CA THR A 108 -10.50 -10.78 27.24
C THR A 108 -10.29 -10.22 25.83
N GLY A 109 -10.12 -8.90 25.67
CA GLY A 109 -9.80 -8.30 24.38
C GLY A 109 -8.49 -8.84 23.79
N GLY A 110 -7.43 -8.94 24.60
CA GLY A 110 -6.16 -9.53 24.18
C GLY A 110 -6.27 -11.01 23.81
N GLN A 111 -7.08 -11.78 24.54
CA GLN A 111 -7.34 -13.19 24.24
C GLN A 111 -8.18 -13.36 22.97
N MET A 112 -9.18 -12.51 22.70
CA MET A 112 -9.95 -12.52 21.45
C MET A 112 -9.05 -12.21 20.25
N HIS A 113 -8.15 -11.23 20.38
CA HIS A 113 -7.10 -10.96 19.38
C HIS A 113 -6.23 -12.18 19.08
N THR A 114 -5.92 -12.96 20.13
CA THR A 114 -5.16 -14.21 20.01
C THR A 114 -6.00 -15.32 19.36
N LEU A 115 -7.28 -15.45 19.73
CA LEU A 115 -8.23 -16.41 19.16
C LEU A 115 -8.43 -16.19 17.66
N HIS A 116 -8.48 -14.93 17.22
CA HIS A 116 -8.56 -14.56 15.80
C HIS A 116 -7.28 -14.81 15.02
N GLY A 117 -6.18 -15.19 15.68
CA GLY A 117 -4.88 -15.37 15.04
C GLY A 117 -4.25 -14.07 14.55
N MET A 118 -4.66 -12.91 15.10
CA MET A 118 -4.15 -11.60 14.67
C MET A 118 -2.80 -11.29 15.33
N VAL A 119 -2.71 -11.47 16.64
CA VAL A 119 -1.49 -11.25 17.43
C VAL A 119 -1.52 -12.14 18.68
N ALA A 120 -0.35 -12.54 19.16
CA ALA A 120 -0.20 -12.99 20.54
C ALA A 120 -0.04 -11.74 21.43
N ALA A 121 -1.13 -11.34 22.08
CA ALA A 121 -1.18 -10.11 22.87
C ALA A 121 -0.70 -10.33 24.31
N ALA A 122 0.08 -9.38 24.81
CA ALA A 122 0.51 -9.31 26.19
C ALA A 122 0.48 -7.87 26.67
N VAL A 123 0.17 -7.69 27.96
CA VAL A 123 0.20 -6.39 28.62
C VAL A 123 1.39 -6.37 29.57
N ILE A 124 2.22 -5.33 29.45
CA ILE A 124 3.40 -5.13 30.30
C ILE A 124 2.99 -4.41 31.57
N ASN A 125 2.25 -3.32 31.41
CA ASN A 125 1.89 -2.41 32.48
C ASN A 125 0.47 -1.88 32.27
N ILE A 126 -0.25 -1.71 33.38
CA ILE A 126 -1.65 -1.29 33.40
C ILE A 126 -1.78 -0.25 34.53
N ASP A 127 -2.11 0.98 34.17
CA ASP A 127 -2.58 2.02 35.10
C ASP A 127 -3.95 2.51 34.60
N LEU A 128 -5.00 1.95 35.21
CA LEU A 128 -6.39 2.21 34.88
C LEU A 128 -7.12 2.75 36.11
N ASP A 129 -7.84 3.86 35.95
CA ASP A 129 -8.74 4.40 36.98
C ASP A 129 -10.19 4.01 36.66
N GLU A 130 -10.89 3.43 37.65
CA GLU A 130 -12.32 3.07 37.58
C GLU A 130 -13.22 4.25 37.19
N ASN A 131 -12.79 5.49 37.48
CA ASN A 131 -13.54 6.71 37.18
C ASN A 131 -13.32 7.25 35.75
N ARG A 132 -12.65 6.49 34.86
CA ARG A 132 -12.30 6.92 33.48
C ARG A 132 -11.42 8.18 33.42
N ARG A 133 -10.64 8.47 34.46
CA ARG A 133 -9.74 9.64 34.48
C ARG A 133 -8.31 9.29 34.05
N ARG A 134 -7.96 8.01 34.07
CA ARG A 134 -6.64 7.54 33.67
C ARG A 134 -6.73 6.22 32.90
N CYS A 135 -6.13 6.21 31.72
CA CYS A 135 -5.82 4.99 30.99
C CYS A 135 -4.38 5.09 30.51
N HIS A 136 -3.52 4.21 31.01
CA HIS A 136 -2.18 4.00 30.48
C HIS A 136 -1.93 2.51 30.43
N ILE A 137 -1.83 1.99 29.21
CA ILE A 137 -1.56 0.56 28.98
C ILE A 137 -0.29 0.46 28.15
N GLU A 138 0.71 -0.24 28.65
CA GLU A 138 1.89 -0.63 27.85
C GLU A 138 1.68 -2.06 27.35
N PHE A 139 1.81 -2.25 26.05
CA PHE A 139 1.49 -3.54 25.43
C PHE A 139 2.63 -4.06 24.56
N VAL A 140 2.61 -5.38 24.36
CA VAL A 140 3.43 -6.09 23.39
C VAL A 140 2.55 -7.03 22.57
N TRP A 141 2.76 -7.01 21.26
CA TRP A 141 2.18 -7.96 20.33
C TRP A 141 3.27 -8.75 19.65
N LYS A 142 3.19 -10.08 19.75
CA LYS A 142 4.06 -11.02 19.04
C LYS A 142 3.30 -11.64 17.88
N ASN A 143 4.02 -12.08 16.85
CA ASN A 143 3.46 -12.83 15.72
C ASN A 143 2.28 -12.10 15.04
N SER A 144 2.40 -10.79 14.85
CA SER A 144 1.36 -10.01 14.18
C SER A 144 1.10 -10.54 12.77
N ILE A 145 -0.17 -10.76 12.43
CA ILE A 145 -0.62 -11.10 11.06
C ILE A 145 -0.30 -9.97 10.07
N GLU A 146 -0.17 -8.74 10.59
CA GLU A 146 0.24 -7.56 9.84
C GLU A 146 1.76 -7.37 9.81
N ARG A 147 2.53 -8.33 10.36
CA ARG A 147 3.94 -8.45 10.05
C ARG A 147 4.03 -8.67 8.55
N ILE A 148 4.49 -7.63 7.86
CA ILE A 148 5.03 -7.79 6.53
C ILE A 148 6.23 -8.74 6.74
N GLY A 149 6.17 -9.93 6.12
CA GLY A 149 7.21 -10.94 6.28
C GLY A 149 8.59 -10.40 5.89
N ASP A 150 9.60 -11.26 5.89
CA ASP A 150 10.95 -10.88 5.44
C ASP A 150 11.00 -10.46 3.96
N ASP A 151 9.85 -10.30 3.28
CA ASP A 151 9.66 -9.75 1.93
C ASP A 151 9.53 -8.22 2.03
N GLU A 152 10.56 -7.51 1.56
CA GLU A 152 10.86 -6.08 1.78
C GLU A 152 9.83 -5.13 1.15
N ARG A 153 8.64 -5.03 1.75
CA ARG A 153 7.86 -3.80 1.71
C ARG A 153 8.02 -3.09 3.05
N ARG A 154 9.26 -2.72 3.36
CA ARG A 154 9.51 -1.74 4.43
C ARG A 154 8.73 -0.50 4.04
N PHE A 155 7.77 -0.10 4.86
CA PHE A 155 7.34 1.29 4.90
C PHE A 155 8.63 2.10 4.97
N HIS A 156 8.97 2.79 3.87
CA HIS A 156 10.04 3.78 3.93
C HIS A 156 9.50 4.85 4.85
N ASN A 157 10.22 5.07 5.94
CA ASN A 157 9.86 5.81 7.16
C ASN A 157 9.44 4.86 8.29
N SER A 158 9.95 5.16 9.47
CA SER A 158 9.80 4.52 10.78
C SER A 158 8.34 4.43 11.29
N GLU A 159 7.39 4.07 10.42
CA GLU A 159 5.96 4.09 10.68
C GLU A 159 5.42 2.69 10.95
N SER A 160 4.39 2.64 11.80
CA SER A 160 3.83 1.40 12.29
C SER A 160 2.87 0.76 11.27
N GLY A 161 2.92 -0.57 11.20
CA GLY A 161 2.24 -1.34 10.16
C GLY A 161 1.00 -2.08 10.65
N CYS A 162 0.73 -2.18 11.95
CA CYS A 162 -0.36 -3.00 12.47
C CYS A 162 -1.69 -2.23 12.54
N TRP A 163 -2.16 -1.72 11.41
CA TRP A 163 -3.33 -0.85 11.30
C TRP A 163 -4.63 -1.52 11.74
N MET A 164 -4.91 -2.73 11.25
CA MET A 164 -6.10 -3.49 11.62
C MET A 164 -6.07 -3.87 13.10
N THR A 165 -4.91 -4.31 13.58
CA THR A 165 -4.66 -4.71 14.96
C THR A 165 -4.87 -3.55 15.93
N VAL A 166 -4.29 -2.38 15.62
CA VAL A 166 -4.50 -1.13 16.35
C VAL A 166 -5.97 -0.75 16.36
N GLY A 167 -6.61 -0.78 15.18
CA GLY A 167 -8.03 -0.52 15.02
C GLY A 167 -8.88 -1.38 15.96
N TYR A 168 -8.68 -2.71 15.90
CA TYR A 168 -9.42 -3.66 16.73
C TYR A 168 -9.23 -3.38 18.22
N ALA A 169 -8.00 -3.24 18.69
CA ALA A 169 -7.72 -2.97 20.10
C ALA A 169 -8.38 -1.66 20.58
N ALA A 170 -8.29 -0.60 19.76
CA ALA A 170 -8.93 0.68 20.03
C ALA A 170 -10.45 0.56 20.08
N GLY A 171 -11.09 -0.13 19.13
CA GLY A 171 -12.54 -0.32 19.08
C GLY A 171 -13.07 -1.15 20.24
N PHE A 172 -12.35 -2.22 20.59
CA PHE A 172 -12.70 -3.08 21.72
C PHE A 172 -12.69 -2.28 23.03
N LEU A 173 -11.56 -1.63 23.35
CA LEU A 173 -11.45 -0.85 24.58
C LEU A 173 -12.37 0.37 24.58
N THR A 174 -12.51 1.08 23.46
CA THR A 174 -13.44 2.23 23.39
C THR A 174 -14.87 1.82 23.71
N THR A 175 -15.29 0.64 23.24
CA THR A 175 -16.62 0.09 23.53
C THR A 175 -16.76 -0.30 25.00
N CYS A 176 -15.76 -0.99 25.56
CA CYS A 176 -15.73 -1.33 26.97
C CYS A 176 -15.79 -0.08 27.85
N TYR A 177 -14.87 0.87 27.63
CA TYR A 177 -14.73 2.08 28.43
C TYR A 177 -15.80 3.13 28.13
N GLY A 178 -16.56 3.02 27.05
CA GLY A 178 -17.51 4.06 26.63
C GLY A 178 -16.87 5.44 26.43
N ALA A 179 -15.57 5.49 26.13
CA ALA A 179 -14.78 6.68 25.86
C ALA A 179 -13.67 6.33 24.86
N PRO A 180 -13.31 7.23 23.92
CA PRO A 180 -12.30 6.93 22.89
C PRO A 180 -10.94 6.56 23.49
N VAL A 181 -10.42 5.39 23.14
CA VAL A 181 -9.08 4.90 23.51
C VAL A 181 -8.23 4.81 22.26
N HIS A 182 -7.07 5.46 22.26
CA HIS A 182 -6.11 5.45 21.16
C HIS A 182 -4.90 4.62 21.50
N PHE A 183 -4.44 3.85 20.51
CA PHE A 183 -3.21 3.06 20.56
C PHE A 183 -2.16 3.67 19.63
N ARG A 184 -0.92 3.75 20.11
CA ARG A 184 0.26 4.11 19.31
C ARG A 184 1.33 3.05 19.48
N GLU A 185 1.75 2.45 18.38
CA GLU A 185 2.91 1.56 18.34
C GLU A 185 4.19 2.42 18.43
N LEU A 186 5.04 2.11 19.39
CA LEU A 186 6.38 2.69 19.55
C LEU A 186 7.45 1.86 18.84
N ALA A 187 7.20 0.56 18.71
CA ALA A 187 8.00 -0.37 17.92
C ALA A 187 7.06 -1.27 17.12
N CYS A 188 7.41 -1.60 15.89
CA CYS A 188 6.57 -2.43 15.03
C CYS A 188 7.41 -3.41 14.20
N CYS A 189 6.94 -4.66 14.08
CA CYS A 189 7.57 -5.67 13.24
C CYS A 189 7.66 -5.24 11.78
N SER A 190 6.66 -4.54 11.26
CA SER A 190 6.66 -4.03 9.89
C SER A 190 7.71 -2.94 9.66
N GLY A 191 8.15 -2.28 10.74
CA GLY A 191 9.29 -1.35 10.75
C GLY A 191 10.65 -2.01 11.02
N GLY A 192 10.69 -3.34 11.18
CA GLY A 192 11.93 -4.11 11.41
C GLY A 192 12.25 -4.45 12.86
N HIS A 193 11.36 -4.20 13.81
CA HIS A 193 11.54 -4.62 15.21
C HIS A 193 11.17 -6.10 15.42
N ASP A 194 11.73 -6.75 16.44
CA ASP A 194 11.46 -8.18 16.72
C ASP A 194 10.00 -8.47 17.11
N HIS A 195 9.33 -7.48 17.69
CA HIS A 195 7.95 -7.52 18.11
C HIS A 195 7.34 -6.12 17.98
N CYS A 196 6.00 -6.04 18.00
CA CYS A 196 5.32 -4.76 18.11
C CYS A 196 5.11 -4.42 19.58
N SER A 197 5.26 -3.16 19.95
CA SER A 197 4.97 -2.66 21.30
C SER A 197 4.53 -1.21 21.24
N GLY A 198 3.86 -0.76 22.29
CA GLY A 198 3.36 0.60 22.32
C GLY A 198 2.58 0.94 23.57
N ILE A 199 1.87 2.07 23.48
CA ILE A 199 1.09 2.64 24.57
C ILE A 199 -0.34 2.89 24.09
N ALA A 200 -1.31 2.63 24.97
CA ALA A 200 -2.67 3.09 24.81
C ALA A 200 -3.09 4.04 25.93
N LYS A 201 -3.84 5.08 25.59
CA LYS A 201 -4.44 6.04 26.52
C LYS A 201 -5.81 6.49 26.02
N PHE A 202 -6.58 7.17 26.87
CA PHE A 202 -7.75 7.89 26.38
C PHE A 202 -7.34 8.98 25.39
N ALA A 203 -8.18 9.22 24.39
CA ALA A 203 -7.87 10.18 23.31
C ALA A 203 -7.61 11.60 23.86
N ASP A 204 -8.32 12.02 24.90
CA ASP A 204 -8.15 13.31 25.56
C ASP A 204 -6.84 13.45 26.36
N GLN A 205 -6.13 12.35 26.61
CA GLN A 205 -4.84 12.32 27.30
C GLN A 205 -3.64 12.45 26.35
N TRP A 206 -3.89 12.44 25.03
CA TRP A 206 -2.88 12.74 24.02
C TRP A 206 -2.94 14.22 23.65
N SER A 207 -1.77 14.87 23.62
CA SER A 207 -1.65 16.29 23.22
C SER A 207 -2.05 16.57 21.77
N ASP A 208 -2.00 15.55 20.92
CA ASP A 208 -2.07 15.55 19.47
C ASP A 208 -3.08 14.50 18.95
N SER A 209 -4.11 14.22 19.74
CA SER A 209 -5.09 13.16 19.46
C SER A 209 -5.85 13.32 18.13
N THR A 210 -5.95 14.55 17.61
CA THR A 210 -6.60 14.86 16.34
C THR A 210 -5.92 14.22 15.14
N GLU A 211 -4.61 13.96 15.20
CA GLU A 211 -3.89 13.28 14.11
C GLU A 211 -4.31 11.81 13.96
N ASP A 212 -4.67 11.18 15.07
CA ASP A 212 -5.10 9.78 15.08
C ASP A 212 -6.59 9.62 14.82
N MET A 213 -7.40 10.61 15.20
CA MET A 213 -8.87 10.62 14.98
C MET A 213 -9.25 10.34 13.53
N VAL A 214 -8.45 10.84 12.57
CA VAL A 214 -8.65 10.65 11.13
C VAL A 214 -8.69 9.16 10.73
N TYR A 215 -7.99 8.29 11.47
CA TYR A 215 -7.95 6.85 11.18
C TYR A 215 -9.08 6.06 11.84
N TYR A 216 -9.71 6.60 12.89
CA TYR A 216 -10.81 5.94 13.62
C TYR A 216 -12.19 6.46 13.24
N SER A 217 -12.30 7.73 12.82
CA SER A 217 -13.56 8.29 12.36
C SER A 217 -13.97 7.61 11.05
N ALA A 218 -15.17 7.03 11.02
CA ALA A 218 -15.87 6.80 9.76
C ALA A 218 -15.76 8.09 8.95
N LEU A 219 -15.46 7.99 7.65
CA LEU A 219 -15.51 9.15 6.76
C LEU A 219 -16.81 9.88 7.10
N GLN A 220 -16.73 11.12 7.59
CA GLN A 220 -17.85 12.03 7.51
C GLN A 220 -18.02 12.30 6.01
N MET A 221 -18.59 11.33 5.29
CA MET A 221 -19.32 11.63 4.09
C MET A 221 -20.49 12.46 4.61
N SER A 222 -20.45 13.78 4.39
CA SER A 222 -21.62 14.60 4.57
C SER A 222 -22.78 13.95 3.82
N GLU A 223 -23.98 13.92 4.41
CA GLU A 223 -25.19 13.44 3.70
C GLU A 223 -25.41 14.19 2.37
N ASP A 224 -24.85 15.40 2.23
CA ASP A 224 -24.79 16.15 0.98
C ASP A 224 -23.92 15.48 -0.10
N ASP A 225 -22.88 14.71 0.26
CA ASP A 225 -22.04 13.95 -0.69
C ASP A 225 -22.62 12.56 -1.02
N ALA A 226 -23.58 12.07 -0.25
CA ALA A 226 -24.27 10.81 -0.57
C ALA A 226 -25.18 10.96 -1.81
N THR A 227 -25.60 12.20 -2.14
CA THR A 227 -26.39 12.47 -3.36
C THR A 227 -25.52 12.73 -4.59
N THR A 228 -24.26 13.12 -4.44
CA THR A 228 -23.27 13.16 -5.54
C THR A 228 -22.59 11.81 -5.79
N ALA A 229 -22.62 10.89 -4.81
CA ALA A 229 -22.15 9.50 -4.95
C ALA A 229 -23.14 8.54 -5.65
N THR A 230 -24.10 9.08 -6.42
CA THR A 230 -24.94 8.30 -7.36
C THR A 230 -24.35 8.23 -8.77
N GLY A 231 -23.21 8.87 -9.01
CA GLY A 231 -22.37 8.50 -10.14
C GLY A 231 -21.85 7.08 -9.92
N PRO A 232 -21.81 6.21 -10.95
CA PRO A 232 -21.09 4.94 -10.81
C PRO A 232 -19.71 5.27 -10.24
N ILE A 233 -19.20 4.45 -9.31
CA ILE A 233 -17.75 4.38 -9.10
C ILE A 233 -17.22 4.07 -10.49
N SER A 234 -16.82 5.11 -11.21
CA SER A 234 -16.13 4.98 -12.46
C SER A 234 -14.80 4.45 -12.00
N LEU A 235 -14.66 3.12 -12.02
CA LEU A 235 -13.39 2.50 -12.29
C LEU A 235 -12.95 3.11 -13.61
N GLN A 236 -12.34 4.30 -13.56
CA GLN A 236 -11.76 4.94 -14.71
C GLN A 236 -10.78 3.89 -15.24
N PRO A 237 -11.01 3.34 -16.45
CA PRO A 237 -10.09 2.37 -17.01
C PRO A 237 -8.67 2.96 -17.05
N GLU A 238 -8.57 4.29 -17.14
CA GLU A 238 -7.32 5.05 -17.00
C GLU A 238 -6.62 4.85 -15.64
N LEU A 239 -7.32 4.79 -14.51
CA LEU A 239 -6.73 4.55 -13.18
C LEU A 239 -6.26 3.10 -12.99
N LEU A 240 -6.96 2.12 -13.59
CA LEU A 240 -6.51 0.71 -13.63
C LEU A 240 -5.30 0.53 -14.58
N LEU A 241 -5.29 1.25 -15.71
CA LEU A 241 -4.14 1.32 -16.64
C LEU A 241 -2.97 2.10 -16.04
N GLN A 242 -3.23 3.09 -15.18
CA GLN A 242 -2.23 3.82 -14.41
C GLN A 242 -1.72 3.00 -13.22
N ALA A 243 -2.53 2.17 -12.57
CA ALA A 243 -2.09 1.28 -11.50
C ALA A 243 -1.09 0.22 -12.00
N HIS A 244 -1.26 -0.29 -13.24
CA HIS A 244 -0.25 -1.11 -13.92
C HIS A 244 1.04 -0.32 -14.26
N ASN A 245 0.97 1.01 -14.35
CA ASN A 245 2.11 1.89 -14.62
C ASN A 245 2.72 2.55 -13.38
N ALA A 246 2.04 2.50 -12.22
CA ALA A 246 2.44 3.19 -10.99
C ALA A 246 3.26 2.31 -10.02
N SER A 247 3.46 1.04 -10.33
CA SER A 247 4.29 0.14 -9.51
C SER A 247 5.70 -0.01 -10.10
N GLY A 248 6.46 1.09 -10.19
CA GLY A 248 7.87 1.11 -10.61
C GLY A 248 8.85 0.42 -9.64
N ILE A 249 8.34 -0.27 -8.61
CA ILE A 249 9.16 -0.96 -7.61
C ILE A 249 9.50 -2.36 -8.12
N VAL A 250 10.63 -2.48 -8.82
CA VAL A 250 11.26 -3.78 -9.09
C VAL A 250 11.91 -4.27 -7.79
N VAL A 251 11.50 -5.44 -7.30
CA VAL A 251 12.04 -6.09 -6.08
C VAL A 251 12.75 -7.38 -6.48
N GLY A 252 14.00 -7.56 -6.02
CA GLY A 252 14.77 -8.78 -6.26
C GLY A 252 16.01 -8.87 -5.37
N ARG A 253 16.42 -10.09 -5.03
CA ARG A 253 17.50 -10.37 -4.05
C ARG A 253 18.66 -11.20 -4.59
N SER A 254 18.61 -11.61 -5.85
CA SER A 254 19.69 -12.40 -6.45
C SER A 254 20.89 -11.52 -6.78
N THR A 255 22.08 -12.12 -6.83
CA THR A 255 23.30 -11.42 -7.27
C THR A 255 23.15 -10.87 -8.70
N ALA A 256 22.47 -11.62 -9.58
CA ALA A 256 22.13 -11.18 -10.93
C ALA A 256 21.21 -9.93 -10.92
N PHE A 257 20.21 -9.90 -10.04
CA PHE A 257 19.34 -8.74 -9.86
C PHE A 257 20.12 -7.50 -9.42
N ASN A 258 20.96 -7.65 -8.41
CA ASN A 258 21.80 -6.54 -7.91
C ASN A 258 22.74 -6.01 -9.01
N ALA A 259 23.27 -6.89 -9.86
CA ALA A 259 24.08 -6.49 -11.01
C ALA A 259 23.28 -5.66 -12.04
N VAL A 260 22.03 -6.06 -12.32
CA VAL A 260 21.12 -5.28 -13.18
C VAL A 260 20.79 -3.94 -12.53
N GLN A 261 20.48 -3.92 -11.23
CA GLN A 261 20.14 -2.70 -10.51
C GLN A 261 21.31 -1.70 -10.50
N HIS A 262 22.54 -2.19 -10.37
CA HIS A 262 23.73 -1.36 -10.47
C HIS A 262 23.89 -0.74 -11.87
N LYS A 263 23.64 -1.50 -12.94
CA LYS A 263 23.64 -0.98 -14.32
C LYS A 263 22.54 0.06 -14.54
N VAL A 264 21.34 -0.17 -14.00
CA VAL A 264 20.23 0.79 -14.03
C VAL A 264 20.66 2.12 -13.40
N ASN A 265 21.29 2.10 -12.23
CA ASN A 265 21.79 3.31 -11.57
C ASN A 265 22.87 4.02 -12.40
N GLN A 266 23.82 3.28 -12.97
CA GLN A 266 24.87 3.87 -13.79
C GLN A 266 24.32 4.56 -15.05
N VAL A 267 23.30 3.96 -15.68
CA VAL A 267 22.77 4.49 -16.94
C VAL A 267 21.72 5.57 -16.71
N ALA A 268 21.03 5.60 -15.56
CA ALA A 268 19.95 6.54 -15.25
C ALA A 268 20.38 8.00 -15.43
N ASP A 269 21.56 8.39 -14.93
CA ASP A 269 22.10 9.75 -15.01
C ASP A 269 22.58 10.17 -16.41
N THR A 270 22.54 9.26 -17.39
CA THR A 270 23.04 9.50 -18.75
C THR A 270 21.92 9.78 -19.76
N ARG A 271 22.28 10.37 -20.90
CA ARG A 271 21.40 10.51 -22.08
C ARG A 271 21.52 9.35 -23.06
N ALA A 272 22.24 8.29 -22.71
CA ALA A 272 22.46 7.17 -23.61
C ALA A 272 21.16 6.38 -23.85
N THR A 273 20.99 5.94 -25.09
CA THR A 273 19.96 4.97 -25.47
C THR A 273 20.21 3.64 -24.77
N VAL A 274 19.18 3.05 -24.16
CA VAL A 274 19.33 1.82 -23.36
C VAL A 274 18.64 0.65 -24.04
N LEU A 275 19.38 -0.44 -24.26
CA LEU A 275 18.82 -1.70 -24.74
C LEU A 275 18.60 -2.66 -23.56
N LEU A 276 17.34 -3.00 -23.30
CA LEU A 276 16.96 -4.00 -22.29
C LEU A 276 16.80 -5.37 -22.95
N LEU A 277 17.73 -6.28 -22.66
CA LEU A 277 17.71 -7.66 -23.15
C LEU A 277 17.16 -8.60 -22.08
N GLY A 278 16.16 -9.40 -22.43
CA GLY A 278 15.55 -10.38 -21.55
C GLY A 278 14.35 -11.05 -22.19
N GLU A 279 13.95 -12.20 -21.64
CA GLU A 279 12.79 -12.97 -22.11
C GLU A 279 11.48 -12.18 -22.03
N SER A 280 10.44 -12.66 -22.71
CA SER A 280 9.11 -12.05 -22.59
C SER A 280 8.57 -12.22 -21.17
N GLY A 281 7.91 -11.19 -20.63
CA GLY A 281 7.32 -11.25 -19.29
C GLY A 281 8.26 -11.03 -18.10
N VAL A 282 9.57 -10.81 -18.30
CA VAL A 282 10.53 -10.58 -17.19
C VAL A 282 10.48 -9.16 -16.57
N GLY A 283 9.49 -8.34 -16.95
CA GLY A 283 9.31 -7.00 -16.40
C GLY A 283 10.26 -5.93 -16.98
N LYS A 284 10.64 -6.01 -18.26
CA LYS A 284 11.50 -5.02 -18.94
C LYS A 284 10.97 -3.59 -18.82
N SER A 285 9.65 -3.41 -18.95
CA SER A 285 8.97 -2.12 -18.78
C SER A 285 9.20 -1.48 -17.42
N VAL A 286 9.19 -2.30 -16.36
CA VAL A 286 9.43 -1.82 -14.99
C VAL A 286 10.86 -1.30 -14.83
N PHE A 287 11.85 -1.98 -15.43
CA PHE A 287 13.24 -1.48 -15.45
C PHE A 287 13.40 -0.21 -16.30
N ALA A 288 12.71 -0.09 -17.43
CA ALA A 288 12.71 1.13 -18.24
C ALA A 288 12.16 2.33 -17.46
N ARG A 289 11.06 2.14 -16.73
CA ARG A 289 10.49 3.15 -15.84
C ARG A 289 11.45 3.53 -14.72
N GLN A 290 12.11 2.58 -14.07
CA GLN A 290 13.14 2.89 -13.06
C GLN A 290 14.30 3.73 -13.61
N ILE A 291 14.73 3.46 -14.84
CA ILE A 291 15.78 4.25 -15.50
C ILE A 291 15.30 5.70 -15.70
N HIS A 292 14.03 5.88 -16.09
CA HIS A 292 13.44 7.21 -16.26
C HIS A 292 13.28 7.94 -14.92
N ASP A 293 12.69 7.31 -13.91
CA ASP A 293 12.43 7.89 -12.59
C ASP A 293 13.71 8.35 -11.87
N ARG A 294 14.84 7.69 -12.16
CA ARG A 294 16.17 8.02 -11.61
C ARG A 294 16.98 8.95 -12.50
N SER A 295 16.46 9.32 -13.66
CA SER A 295 17.16 10.21 -14.58
C SER A 295 16.87 11.69 -14.30
N PRO A 296 17.67 12.62 -14.82
CA PRO A 296 17.35 14.06 -14.79
C PRO A 296 16.04 14.45 -15.51
N ARG A 297 15.36 13.50 -16.15
CA ARG A 297 14.11 13.68 -16.89
C ARG A 297 12.90 13.07 -16.16
N SER A 298 13.02 12.72 -14.88
CA SER A 298 11.96 12.07 -14.09
C SER A 298 10.64 12.86 -14.03
N GLU A 299 10.72 14.19 -14.13
CA GLU A 299 9.55 15.07 -14.12
C GLU A 299 8.92 15.25 -15.52
N ASN A 300 9.54 14.70 -16.57
CA ASN A 300 9.08 14.80 -17.95
C ASN A 300 8.31 13.53 -18.37
N PRO A 301 7.63 13.52 -19.53
CA PRO A 301 6.83 12.37 -19.93
C PRO A 301 7.63 11.06 -20.09
N PHE A 302 7.07 9.96 -19.59
CA PHE A 302 7.50 8.60 -19.91
C PHE A 302 6.44 7.92 -20.79
N VAL A 303 6.78 7.62 -22.04
CA VAL A 303 5.88 6.99 -23.00
C VAL A 303 6.30 5.56 -23.25
N GLU A 304 5.43 4.60 -22.95
CA GLU A 304 5.65 3.19 -23.20
C GLU A 304 4.81 2.73 -24.39
N ILE A 305 5.44 1.99 -25.31
CA ILE A 305 4.77 1.42 -26.48
C ILE A 305 5.22 -0.02 -26.68
N ASN A 306 4.24 -0.92 -26.75
CA ASN A 306 4.47 -2.30 -27.19
C ASN A 306 4.29 -2.37 -28.71
N CYS A 307 5.41 -2.49 -29.43
CA CYS A 307 5.41 -2.52 -30.89
C CYS A 307 4.67 -3.74 -31.47
N ALA A 308 4.63 -4.86 -30.73
CA ALA A 308 3.92 -6.07 -31.16
C ALA A 308 2.39 -5.96 -31.00
N ALA A 309 1.89 -5.04 -30.17
CA ALA A 309 0.47 -4.84 -29.94
C ALA A 309 -0.21 -3.97 -31.01
N ILE A 310 0.56 -3.28 -31.86
CA ILE A 310 0.06 -2.35 -32.87
C ILE A 310 0.22 -3.00 -34.25
N PRO A 311 -0.84 -3.02 -35.09
CA PRO A 311 -0.74 -3.49 -36.47
C PRO A 311 0.39 -2.77 -37.23
N GLU A 312 1.20 -3.52 -37.99
CA GLU A 312 2.39 -3.00 -38.67
C GLU A 312 2.09 -1.77 -39.55
N ASN A 313 0.93 -1.77 -40.23
CA ASN A 313 0.48 -0.67 -41.08
C ASN A 313 0.11 0.62 -40.31
N LEU A 314 -0.08 0.55 -38.99
CA LEU A 314 -0.39 1.68 -38.12
C LEU A 314 0.79 2.09 -37.23
N LEU A 315 1.77 1.20 -37.02
CA LEU A 315 2.89 1.42 -36.11
C LEU A 315 3.70 2.67 -36.46
N GLU A 316 3.95 2.91 -37.75
CA GLU A 316 4.67 4.11 -38.21
C GLU A 316 3.89 5.40 -37.90
N ALA A 317 2.56 5.36 -38.03
CA ALA A 317 1.68 6.50 -37.73
C ALA A 317 1.56 6.76 -36.23
N GLU A 318 1.57 5.70 -35.40
CA GLU A 318 1.60 5.82 -33.94
C GLU A 318 2.93 6.42 -33.46
N LEU A 319 4.06 5.91 -33.94
CA LEU A 319 5.38 6.36 -33.49
C LEU A 319 5.68 7.79 -33.90
N PHE A 320 5.48 8.13 -35.17
CA PHE A 320 5.94 9.40 -35.76
C PHE A 320 4.83 10.40 -36.05
N GLY A 321 3.56 10.02 -35.89
CA GLY A 321 2.41 10.87 -36.16
C GLY A 321 2.02 10.88 -37.63
N VAL A 322 0.86 11.47 -37.91
CA VAL A 322 0.28 11.54 -39.25
C VAL A 322 -0.24 12.94 -39.54
N GLU A 323 0.03 13.43 -40.74
CA GLU A 323 -0.53 14.68 -41.25
C GLU A 323 -1.84 14.40 -41.99
N LYS A 324 -2.81 15.33 -41.92
CA LYS A 324 -4.08 15.20 -42.65
C LYS A 324 -3.82 14.92 -44.13
N GLY A 325 -4.45 13.87 -44.66
CA GLY A 325 -4.31 13.48 -46.07
C GLY A 325 -3.11 12.58 -46.39
N ALA A 326 -2.35 12.11 -45.40
CA ALA A 326 -1.24 11.19 -45.63
C ALA A 326 -1.66 9.82 -46.22
N PHE A 327 -2.87 9.34 -45.91
CA PHE A 327 -3.47 8.12 -46.48
C PHE A 327 -5.00 8.18 -46.45
N THR A 328 -5.68 7.22 -47.10
CA THR A 328 -7.14 7.09 -47.11
C THR A 328 -7.67 6.83 -45.70
N GLY A 329 -8.31 7.83 -45.08
CA GLY A 329 -8.81 7.77 -43.70
C GLY A 329 -8.10 8.72 -42.73
N ALA A 330 -7.02 9.40 -43.13
CA ALA A 330 -6.34 10.42 -42.33
C ALA A 330 -7.12 11.75 -42.31
N GLY A 331 -8.29 11.75 -41.65
CA GLY A 331 -9.20 12.91 -41.58
C GLY A 331 -8.67 14.09 -40.75
N ALA A 332 -7.73 13.83 -39.84
CA ALA A 332 -7.11 14.82 -38.96
C ALA A 332 -5.60 14.56 -38.80
N THR A 333 -4.84 15.63 -38.53
CA THR A 333 -3.44 15.54 -38.11
C THR A 333 -3.38 15.04 -36.66
N ARG A 334 -2.52 14.07 -36.37
CA ARG A 334 -2.34 13.50 -35.02
C ARG A 334 -0.85 13.41 -34.66
N PRO A 335 -0.44 13.85 -33.46
CA PRO A 335 0.94 13.72 -33.01
C PRO A 335 1.33 12.25 -32.82
N GLY A 336 2.62 11.94 -32.99
CA GLY A 336 3.17 10.62 -32.70
C GLY A 336 3.68 10.48 -31.26
N ARG A 337 3.99 9.25 -30.85
CA ARG A 337 4.58 8.95 -29.53
C ARG A 337 5.91 9.66 -29.28
N PHE A 338 6.71 9.89 -30.31
CA PHE A 338 7.94 10.69 -30.19
C PHE A 338 7.65 12.17 -29.87
N GLU A 339 6.53 12.72 -30.31
CA GLU A 339 6.11 14.08 -29.93
C GLU A 339 5.61 14.10 -28.48
N GLU A 340 4.84 13.09 -28.08
CA GLU A 340 4.32 12.96 -26.71
C GLU A 340 5.45 12.78 -25.68
N ALA A 341 6.52 12.09 -26.05
CA ALA A 341 7.68 11.84 -25.19
C ALA A 341 8.69 12.99 -25.13
N ASN A 342 8.42 14.12 -25.80
CA ASN A 342 9.40 15.21 -25.91
C ASN A 342 9.79 15.79 -24.54
N GLY A 343 11.09 15.95 -24.32
CA GLY A 343 11.71 16.31 -23.04
C GLY A 343 11.94 15.13 -22.09
N GLY A 344 11.34 13.97 -22.35
CA GLY A 344 11.30 12.82 -21.47
C GLY A 344 11.97 11.56 -22.04
N SER A 345 11.31 10.42 -21.86
CA SER A 345 11.77 9.10 -22.29
C SER A 345 10.68 8.33 -23.03
N ILE A 346 11.07 7.52 -24.02
CA ILE A 346 10.21 6.55 -24.69
C ILE A 346 10.77 5.15 -24.47
N PHE A 347 9.93 4.18 -24.12
CA PHE A 347 10.28 2.76 -24.04
C PHE A 347 9.59 1.99 -25.15
N LEU A 348 10.38 1.35 -26.02
CA LEU A 348 9.94 0.55 -27.16
C LEU A 348 10.03 -0.94 -26.82
N ASP A 349 8.95 -1.57 -26.36
CA ASP A 349 8.93 -3.01 -26.13
C ASP A 349 8.74 -3.78 -27.44
N GLU A 350 9.35 -4.97 -27.52
CA GLU A 350 9.37 -5.81 -28.72
C GLU A 350 9.87 -5.07 -29.99
N ILE A 351 10.88 -4.20 -29.86
CA ILE A 351 11.44 -3.37 -30.95
C ILE A 351 11.87 -4.16 -32.20
N GLY A 352 12.11 -5.47 -32.07
CA GLY A 352 12.42 -6.37 -33.17
C GLY A 352 11.26 -6.57 -34.17
N THR A 353 10.04 -6.17 -33.83
CA THR A 353 8.86 -6.26 -34.72
C THR A 353 8.71 -5.07 -35.67
N LEU A 354 9.57 -4.06 -35.57
CA LEU A 354 9.49 -2.87 -36.43
C LEU A 354 9.73 -3.21 -37.91
N SER A 355 8.91 -2.64 -38.79
CA SER A 355 9.12 -2.67 -40.24
C SER A 355 10.44 -1.98 -40.63
N LEU A 356 11.02 -2.35 -41.78
CA LEU A 356 12.26 -1.74 -42.28
C LEU A 356 12.13 -0.22 -42.46
N SER A 357 10.95 0.28 -42.86
CA SER A 357 10.70 1.73 -42.97
C SER A 357 10.76 2.42 -41.61
N SER A 358 10.10 1.82 -40.60
CA SER A 358 10.06 2.34 -39.24
C SER A 358 11.44 2.33 -38.58
N GLN A 359 12.24 1.28 -38.83
CA GLN A 359 13.63 1.20 -38.35
C GLN A 359 14.49 2.33 -38.93
N GLY A 360 14.34 2.65 -40.23
CA GLY A 360 15.06 3.77 -40.85
C GLY A 360 14.72 5.13 -40.23
N LYS A 361 13.43 5.37 -39.92
CA LYS A 361 13.00 6.60 -39.24
C LYS A 361 13.44 6.65 -37.78
N LEU A 362 13.37 5.53 -37.07
CA LEU A 362 13.87 5.42 -35.70
C LEU A 362 15.37 5.75 -35.66
N LEU A 363 16.16 5.23 -36.60
CA LEU A 363 17.58 5.55 -36.70
C LEU A 363 17.82 7.05 -36.89
N ARG A 364 16.99 7.72 -37.73
CA ARG A 364 17.06 9.18 -37.93
C ARG A 364 16.74 9.94 -36.66
N VAL A 365 15.79 9.47 -35.85
CA VAL A 365 15.50 10.04 -34.52
C VAL A 365 16.70 9.88 -33.59
N LEU A 366 17.25 8.66 -33.47
CA LEU A 366 18.36 8.37 -32.55
C LEU A 366 19.65 9.12 -32.89
N GLN A 367 19.95 9.29 -34.18
CA GLN A 367 21.19 9.94 -34.63
C GLN A 367 21.07 11.47 -34.73
N ASN A 368 19.96 11.96 -35.27
CA ASN A 368 19.81 13.37 -35.64
C ASN A 368 18.85 14.14 -34.73
N HIS A 369 18.20 13.45 -33.77
CA HIS A 369 17.14 14.02 -32.94
C HIS A 369 16.03 14.68 -33.76
N LYS A 370 15.69 14.08 -34.91
CA LYS A 370 14.76 14.63 -35.89
C LYS A 370 13.90 13.56 -36.55
N PHE A 371 12.65 13.90 -36.84
CA PHE A 371 11.72 13.06 -37.61
C PHE A 371 10.70 13.89 -38.37
N GLU A 372 9.92 13.23 -39.20
CA GLU A 372 8.84 13.81 -40.00
C GLU A 372 7.58 12.95 -39.81
N ARG A 373 6.42 13.61 -39.68
CA ARG A 373 5.13 12.90 -39.68
C ARG A 373 4.90 12.22 -41.03
N LEU A 374 4.10 11.17 -41.02
CA LEU A 374 3.62 10.57 -42.27
C LEU A 374 2.88 11.62 -43.11
N GLY A 375 3.26 11.75 -44.38
CA GLY A 375 2.68 12.71 -45.32
C GLY A 375 3.12 14.17 -45.12
N SER A 376 4.08 14.44 -44.22
CA SER A 376 4.60 15.78 -43.97
C SER A 376 6.07 15.91 -44.40
N ASN A 377 6.42 17.04 -45.02
CA ASN A 377 7.81 17.40 -45.29
C ASN A 377 8.41 18.30 -44.18
N LYS A 378 7.66 18.52 -43.10
CA LYS A 378 8.11 19.35 -41.98
C LYS A 378 8.90 18.49 -41.00
N THR A 379 10.18 18.79 -40.85
CA THR A 379 11.04 18.16 -39.84
C THR A 379 10.75 18.71 -38.44
N LEU A 380 10.58 17.80 -37.48
CA LEU A 380 10.39 18.06 -36.05
C LEU A 380 11.65 17.65 -35.28
N GLN A 381 11.92 18.34 -34.16
CA GLN A 381 12.96 17.97 -33.20
C GLN A 381 12.42 16.95 -32.19
N ALA A 382 13.26 16.01 -31.78
CA ALA A 382 12.97 14.98 -30.78
C ALA A 382 14.01 15.03 -29.67
N ASP A 383 13.73 15.78 -28.59
CA ASP A 383 14.51 15.67 -27.35
C ASP A 383 13.97 14.52 -26.50
N VAL A 384 14.23 13.28 -26.91
CA VAL A 384 13.69 12.07 -26.28
C VAL A 384 14.83 11.11 -25.96
N ARG A 385 14.83 10.52 -24.76
CA ARG A 385 15.66 9.35 -24.46
C ARG A 385 14.93 8.09 -24.93
N ALA A 386 15.58 7.24 -25.70
CA ALA A 386 15.03 5.96 -26.13
C ALA A 386 15.62 4.77 -25.35
#